data_AF-A0A3B8HIP7-F1
#
_entry.id   AF-A0A3B8HIP7-F1
#
_cell.length_a   1.000
_cell.length_b   1.000
_cell.length_c   1.000
_cell.angle_alpha   90.00
_cell.angle_beta   90.00
_cell.angle_gamma   90.00
#
_symmetry.space_group_name_H-M   'P 1'
#
loop_
_entity.id
_entity.type
_entity.pdbx_description
1 polymer ?
#
loop_
_entity_poly.entity_id
_entity_poly.type
_entity_poly.pdbx_seq_one_letter_code
_entity_poly.pdbx_strand_id
1 'polypeptide(L)'
;MGPILGGLAMKQSRHRVAFGMVLTLLCLAGAPSEAAAAANSAATEDCLSCHGGIHPGAIGDWKHSRHAQVTPAEAMQKPVRERRVSTDKLPDNLANHTVGCAECHTSNADKHKDTFEHNGYQVHVVVSPVDCAGCHPAEVEQYGHNIMSHAYGNLVNNTLYQDLEKSVNGAYAFTEGRLVVSDPNPSTREDSCLACHGTVVELKGLKQKDTDMGTMDLPELSGWPNQGVGRVNPDGSLGSCASCHARHEFSLGMARKPYTCSQC
;
A
#
# COMPACT_ATOMS: atom_id res chain seq x y z
N MET A 1 -20.03 -3.36 -91.17
CA MET A 1 -19.36 -4.26 -92.13
C MET A 1 -17.87 -4.18 -91.83
N GLY A 2 -17.30 -5.16 -91.13
CA GLY A 2 -15.83 -5.31 -91.06
C GLY A 2 -15.33 -6.14 -92.25
N PRO A 3 -14.11 -6.67 -92.21
CA PRO A 3 -12.83 -6.17 -91.68
C PRO A 3 -11.84 -5.95 -92.88
N ILE A 4 -10.56 -5.60 -92.72
CA ILE A 4 -9.43 -6.53 -92.77
C ILE A 4 -8.17 -5.65 -92.76
N LEU A 5 -7.25 -5.87 -91.82
CA LEU A 5 -5.84 -5.48 -91.93
C LEU A 5 -5.02 -6.70 -91.53
N GLY A 6 -4.23 -7.19 -92.49
CA GLY A 6 -3.23 -8.22 -92.28
C GLY A 6 -1.83 -7.61 -92.16
N GLY A 7 -0.92 -8.39 -91.60
CA GLY A 7 0.43 -8.51 -92.15
C GLY A 7 1.58 -7.83 -91.42
N LEU A 8 2.26 -8.66 -90.63
CA LEU A 8 3.72 -8.84 -90.56
C LEU A 8 4.62 -7.93 -89.69
N ALA A 9 5.32 -8.67 -88.83
CA ALA A 9 6.76 -8.62 -88.53
C ALA A 9 7.26 -7.51 -87.61
N MET A 10 7.47 -7.85 -86.33
CA MET A 10 8.37 -7.12 -85.44
C MET A 10 9.57 -7.98 -85.06
N LYS A 11 10.73 -7.49 -85.49
CA LYS A 11 12.07 -8.03 -85.36
C LYS A 11 12.51 -7.93 -83.89
N GLN A 12 13.03 -9.02 -83.34
CA GLN A 12 13.64 -9.05 -82.01
C GLN A 12 14.82 -8.07 -81.93
N SER A 13 14.80 -7.18 -80.95
CA SER A 13 16.01 -6.50 -80.46
C SER A 13 16.20 -6.83 -78.98
N ARG A 14 17.34 -7.47 -78.71
CA ARG A 14 17.85 -7.80 -77.38
C ARG A 14 18.41 -6.53 -76.76
N HIS A 15 17.81 -6.05 -75.67
CA HIS A 15 18.52 -5.22 -74.71
C HIS A 15 18.50 -5.90 -73.34
N ARG A 16 19.69 -6.38 -72.97
CA ARG A 16 20.02 -6.89 -71.65
C ARG A 16 19.92 -5.72 -70.66
N VAL A 17 18.92 -5.75 -69.79
CA VAL A 17 18.90 -4.91 -68.59
C VAL A 17 19.52 -5.71 -67.47
N ALA A 18 20.76 -5.38 -67.14
CA ALA A 18 21.44 -5.83 -65.93
C ALA A 18 21.93 -4.59 -65.21
N PHE A 19 21.27 -4.19 -64.12
CA PHE A 19 21.90 -3.68 -62.91
C PHE A 19 20.84 -3.31 -61.86
N GLY A 20 21.04 -3.74 -60.61
CA GLY A 20 20.45 -3.07 -59.46
C GLY A 20 19.60 -3.94 -58.53
N MET A 21 20.16 -5.01 -57.99
CA MET A 21 19.67 -5.60 -56.74
C MET A 21 20.04 -4.62 -55.61
N VAL A 22 19.16 -3.66 -55.32
CA VAL A 22 19.30 -2.77 -54.17
C VAL A 22 19.04 -3.60 -52.92
N LEU A 23 20.14 -3.89 -52.23
CA LEU A 23 20.20 -4.49 -50.91
C LEU A 23 19.31 -3.68 -49.96
N THR A 24 18.17 -4.25 -49.55
CA THR A 24 17.31 -3.68 -48.51
C THR A 24 18.04 -3.84 -47.19
N LEU A 25 18.89 -2.86 -46.85
CA LEU A 25 19.51 -2.76 -45.54
C LEU A 25 18.41 -2.60 -44.49
N LEU A 26 18.36 -3.59 -43.59
CA LEU A 26 17.61 -3.58 -42.35
C LEU A 26 17.77 -2.24 -41.63
N CYS A 27 16.72 -1.42 -41.65
CA CYS A 27 16.50 -0.46 -40.57
C CYS A 27 16.00 -1.26 -39.36
N LEU A 28 16.93 -1.87 -38.61
CA LEU A 28 16.70 -2.19 -37.20
C LEU A 28 16.65 -0.85 -36.46
N ALA A 29 15.51 -0.17 -36.54
CA ALA A 29 15.18 0.86 -35.58
C ALA A 29 15.22 0.19 -34.21
N GLY A 30 16.15 0.63 -33.36
CA GLY A 30 16.22 0.20 -31.98
C GLY A 30 14.84 0.42 -31.37
N ALA A 31 14.17 -0.68 -31.03
CA ALA A 31 13.03 -0.61 -30.16
C ALA A 31 13.49 0.15 -28.90
N PRO A 32 12.71 1.12 -28.38
CA PRO A 32 12.98 1.61 -27.05
C PRO A 32 13.04 0.37 -26.15
N SER A 33 14.11 0.23 -25.38
CA SER A 33 14.14 -0.74 -24.29
C SER A 33 12.93 -0.41 -23.44
N GLU A 34 11.85 -1.20 -23.54
CA GLU A 34 10.84 -1.22 -22.49
C GLU A 34 11.64 -1.51 -21.22
N ALA A 35 11.71 -0.52 -20.33
CA ALA A 35 12.25 -0.76 -19.01
C ALA A 35 11.44 -1.93 -18.47
N ALA A 36 12.11 -3.05 -18.18
CA ALA A 36 11.45 -4.22 -17.63
C ALA A 36 10.65 -3.75 -16.42
N ALA A 37 9.35 -4.05 -16.41
CA ALA A 37 8.51 -3.69 -15.28
C ALA A 37 9.15 -4.20 -13.99
N ALA A 38 9.17 -3.36 -12.95
CA ALA A 38 9.67 -3.73 -11.64
C ALA A 38 9.06 -5.07 -11.21
N ALA A 39 9.91 -6.05 -10.92
CA ALA A 39 9.45 -7.41 -10.61
C ALA A 39 9.05 -7.52 -9.12
N ASN A 40 7.97 -8.25 -8.85
CA ASN A 40 7.61 -8.63 -7.49
C ASN A 40 8.62 -9.65 -6.94
N SER A 41 8.69 -9.77 -5.62
CA SER A 41 9.38 -10.89 -4.98
C SER A 41 8.57 -12.18 -5.10
N ALA A 42 9.23 -13.33 -4.97
CA ALA A 42 8.54 -14.62 -4.95
C ALA A 42 7.49 -14.69 -3.81
N ALA A 43 7.81 -14.12 -2.64
CA ALA A 43 6.88 -14.07 -1.52
C ALA A 43 5.62 -13.24 -1.84
N THR A 44 5.77 -12.09 -2.51
CA THR A 44 4.61 -11.29 -2.96
C THR A 44 3.81 -12.02 -4.04
N GLU A 45 4.45 -12.75 -4.97
CA GLU A 45 3.73 -13.56 -5.96
C GLU A 45 2.90 -14.68 -5.29
N ASP A 46 3.45 -15.35 -4.27
CA ASP A 46 2.71 -16.34 -3.49
C ASP A 46 1.48 -15.70 -2.82
N CYS A 47 1.64 -14.53 -2.20
CA CYS A 47 0.54 -13.77 -1.60
C CYS A 47 -0.54 -13.45 -2.65
N LEU A 48 -0.14 -12.95 -3.83
CA LEU A 48 -1.04 -12.57 -4.92
C LEU A 48 -1.78 -13.77 -5.52
N SER A 49 -1.18 -14.96 -5.53
CA SER A 49 -1.80 -16.17 -6.06
C SER A 49 -3.10 -16.54 -5.33
N CYS A 50 -3.17 -16.30 -4.02
CA CYS A 50 -4.36 -16.52 -3.20
C CYS A 50 -5.20 -15.24 -3.04
N HIS A 51 -4.57 -14.13 -2.63
CA HIS A 51 -5.31 -12.89 -2.36
C HIS A 51 -5.88 -12.25 -3.62
N GLY A 52 -5.35 -12.58 -4.81
CA GLY A 52 -5.81 -12.13 -6.13
C GLY A 52 -7.31 -12.29 -6.34
N GLY A 53 -7.86 -13.44 -5.91
CA GLY A 53 -9.29 -13.74 -6.00
C GLY A 53 -10.09 -13.27 -4.79
N ILE A 54 -9.47 -13.20 -3.61
CA ILE A 54 -10.18 -12.99 -2.34
C ILE A 54 -10.33 -11.50 -2.01
N HIS A 55 -9.32 -10.70 -2.33
CA HIS A 55 -9.24 -9.28 -1.97
C HIS A 55 -8.98 -8.40 -3.20
N PRO A 56 -9.84 -8.47 -4.25
CA PRO A 56 -9.59 -7.77 -5.52
C PRO A 56 -9.51 -6.26 -5.37
N GLY A 57 -10.23 -5.66 -4.40
CA GLY A 57 -10.15 -4.23 -4.11
C GLY A 57 -8.78 -3.81 -3.57
N ALA A 58 -8.27 -4.50 -2.54
CA ALA A 58 -6.97 -4.19 -1.95
C ALA A 58 -5.81 -4.37 -2.96
N ILE A 59 -5.89 -5.41 -3.80
CA ILE A 59 -4.90 -5.65 -4.86
C ILE A 59 -5.04 -4.61 -5.97
N GLY A 60 -6.27 -4.22 -6.32
CA GLY A 60 -6.53 -3.12 -7.24
C GLY A 60 -5.88 -1.82 -6.77
N ASP A 61 -6.08 -1.43 -5.52
CA ASP A 61 -5.46 -0.24 -4.92
C ASP A 61 -3.93 -0.33 -4.94
N TRP A 62 -3.36 -1.48 -4.52
CA TRP A 62 -1.92 -1.68 -4.53
C TRP A 62 -1.34 -1.56 -5.95
N LYS A 63 -1.96 -2.16 -6.96
CA LYS A 63 -1.50 -2.06 -8.37
C LYS A 63 -1.45 -0.62 -8.88
N HIS A 64 -2.35 0.24 -8.40
CA HIS A 64 -2.35 1.68 -8.73
C HIS A 64 -1.32 2.49 -7.91
N SER A 65 -0.77 1.93 -6.83
CA SER A 65 0.24 2.57 -6.02
C SER A 65 1.58 2.70 -6.75
N ARG A 66 2.39 3.68 -6.32
CA ARG A 66 3.79 3.75 -6.74
C ARG A 66 4.62 2.57 -6.20
N HIS A 67 4.21 2.00 -5.06
CA HIS A 67 4.87 0.85 -4.43
C HIS A 67 4.86 -0.40 -5.33
N ALA A 68 3.80 -0.60 -6.12
CA ALA A 68 3.72 -1.68 -7.10
C ALA A 68 4.44 -1.40 -8.43
N GLN A 69 4.85 -0.16 -8.69
CA GLN A 69 5.31 0.28 -10.01
C GLN A 69 6.81 0.57 -10.08
N VAL A 70 7.46 0.84 -8.94
CA VAL A 70 8.85 1.27 -8.87
C VAL A 70 9.55 0.58 -7.70
N THR A 71 10.67 -0.08 -7.97
CA THR A 71 11.52 -0.65 -6.92
C THR A 71 12.23 0.45 -6.11
N PRO A 72 12.59 0.22 -4.85
CA PRO A 72 13.42 1.16 -4.10
C PRO A 72 14.74 1.48 -4.78
N ALA A 73 15.41 0.52 -5.44
CA ALA A 73 16.65 0.76 -6.19
C ALA A 73 16.45 1.71 -7.37
N GLU A 74 15.40 1.54 -8.17
CA GLU A 74 15.05 2.47 -9.26
C GLU A 74 14.68 3.85 -8.72
N ALA A 75 13.96 3.89 -7.59
CA ALA A 75 13.65 5.14 -6.91
C ALA A 75 14.94 5.89 -6.53
N MET A 76 15.93 5.20 -5.96
CA MET A 76 17.22 5.79 -5.53
C MET A 76 18.06 6.36 -6.68
N GLN A 77 17.83 5.95 -7.93
CA GLN A 77 18.49 6.54 -9.11
C GLN A 77 17.93 7.91 -9.50
N LYS A 78 16.74 8.27 -8.99
CA LYS A 78 16.12 9.58 -9.26
C LYS A 78 16.76 10.67 -8.39
N PRO A 79 16.66 11.96 -8.82
CA PRO A 79 17.05 13.08 -7.96
C PRO A 79 16.38 13.00 -6.58
N VAL A 80 17.06 13.49 -5.54
CA VAL A 80 16.58 13.41 -4.13
C VAL A 80 15.13 13.91 -3.97
N ARG A 81 14.73 14.95 -4.72
CA ARG A 81 13.37 15.52 -4.66
C ARG A 81 12.28 14.65 -5.30
N GLU A 82 12.68 13.65 -6.10
CA GLU A 82 11.80 12.78 -6.90
C GLU A 82 11.82 11.32 -6.47
N ARG A 83 12.88 10.88 -5.76
CA ARG A 83 13.03 9.46 -5.37
C ARG A 83 11.92 8.97 -4.44
N ARG A 84 11.37 9.84 -3.58
CA ARG A 84 10.32 9.52 -2.57
C ARG A 84 10.75 8.43 -1.57
N VAL A 85 12.05 8.24 -1.40
CA VAL A 85 12.68 7.34 -0.44
C VAL A 85 13.68 8.19 0.34
N SER A 86 13.69 8.12 1.67
CA SER A 86 14.52 9.00 2.49
C SER A 86 15.72 8.31 3.11
N THR A 87 15.80 6.97 3.08
CA THR A 87 16.99 6.25 3.51
C THR A 87 18.18 6.49 2.57
N ASP A 88 19.39 6.52 3.13
CA ASP A 88 20.64 6.54 2.37
C ASP A 88 21.09 5.14 1.96
N LYS A 89 20.66 4.10 2.70
CA LYS A 89 20.97 2.70 2.42
C LYS A 89 19.70 1.86 2.46
N LEU A 90 19.37 1.25 1.33
CA LEU A 90 18.25 0.32 1.23
C LEU A 90 18.57 -1.01 1.94
N PRO A 91 17.59 -1.64 2.58
CA PRO A 91 17.69 -3.04 3.00
C PRO A 91 17.87 -3.95 1.77
N ASP A 92 18.84 -4.86 1.84
CA ASP A 92 19.22 -5.72 0.70
C ASP A 92 18.03 -6.56 0.18
N ASN A 93 17.16 -6.99 1.08
CA ASN A 93 15.97 -7.80 0.77
C ASN A 93 14.83 -6.99 0.12
N LEU A 94 14.89 -5.66 0.10
CA LEU A 94 13.84 -4.79 -0.45
C LEU A 94 14.28 -4.03 -1.71
N ALA A 95 15.58 -3.93 -1.98
CA ALA A 95 16.10 -3.00 -2.97
C ALA A 95 15.59 -3.26 -4.40
N ASN A 96 15.56 -4.53 -4.83
CA ASN A 96 15.39 -4.91 -6.24
C ASN A 96 14.00 -5.48 -6.58
N HIS A 97 13.03 -5.32 -5.67
CA HIS A 97 11.65 -5.74 -5.90
C HIS A 97 10.70 -4.56 -5.74
N THR A 98 9.52 -4.66 -6.32
CA THR A 98 8.41 -3.77 -5.95
C THR A 98 8.13 -3.90 -4.45
N VAL A 99 7.57 -2.85 -3.85
CA VAL A 99 7.09 -2.93 -2.46
C VAL A 99 5.72 -3.59 -2.50
N GLY A 100 5.73 -4.92 -2.47
CA GLY A 100 4.56 -5.78 -2.52
C GLY A 100 3.94 -6.07 -1.16
N CYS A 101 3.14 -7.13 -1.11
CA CYS A 101 2.47 -7.59 0.10
C CYS A 101 3.49 -8.00 1.16
N ALA A 102 4.46 -8.84 0.78
CA ALA A 102 5.44 -9.41 1.69
C ALA A 102 6.42 -8.34 2.20
N GLU A 103 6.81 -7.41 1.34
CA GLU A 103 7.75 -6.33 1.68
C GLU A 103 7.25 -5.43 2.81
N CYS A 104 5.94 -5.36 3.04
CA CYS A 104 5.34 -4.66 4.19
C CYS A 104 4.94 -5.62 5.31
N HIS A 105 4.16 -6.65 4.99
CA HIS A 105 3.49 -7.49 5.99
C HIS A 105 4.38 -8.59 6.61
N THR A 106 5.62 -8.76 6.14
CA THR A 106 6.60 -9.68 6.75
C THR A 106 7.85 -8.95 7.29
N SER A 107 7.92 -7.63 7.08
CA SER A 107 9.03 -6.80 7.52
C SER A 107 9.06 -6.67 9.04
N ASN A 108 10.24 -6.79 9.66
CA ASN A 108 10.41 -6.68 11.11
C ASN A 108 9.48 -7.60 11.93
N ALA A 109 9.13 -8.78 11.42
CA ALA A 109 8.21 -9.71 12.09
C ALA A 109 8.62 -10.04 13.55
N ASP A 110 9.90 -9.96 13.89
CA ASP A 110 10.42 -10.14 15.25
C ASP A 110 10.05 -9.02 16.24
N LYS A 111 9.65 -7.84 15.73
CA LYS A 111 9.24 -6.68 16.53
C LYS A 111 7.73 -6.60 16.75
N HIS A 112 6.96 -7.33 15.94
CA HIS A 112 5.50 -7.28 15.97
C HIS A 112 4.92 -8.37 16.86
N LYS A 113 4.16 -7.96 17.88
CA LYS A 113 3.47 -8.90 18.79
C LYS A 113 2.27 -9.58 18.12
N ASP A 114 1.78 -9.04 17.01
CA ASP A 114 0.68 -9.59 16.21
C ASP A 114 1.17 -10.46 15.04
N THR A 115 2.46 -10.76 14.96
CA THR A 115 2.98 -11.70 13.97
C THR A 115 2.44 -13.11 14.21
N PHE A 116 1.95 -13.74 13.15
CA PHE A 116 1.45 -15.11 13.13
C PHE A 116 1.93 -15.84 11.87
N GLU A 117 1.92 -17.17 11.91
CA GLU A 117 2.26 -18.00 10.76
C GLU A 117 1.10 -17.96 9.75
N HIS A 118 1.42 -17.73 8.49
CA HIS A 118 0.44 -17.75 7.40
C HIS A 118 1.06 -18.31 6.12
N ASN A 119 0.81 -19.60 5.86
CA ASN A 119 1.22 -20.31 4.66
C ASN A 119 2.74 -20.27 4.37
N GLY A 120 3.55 -20.47 5.42
CA GLY A 120 5.01 -20.50 5.36
C GLY A 120 5.68 -19.16 5.64
N TYR A 121 4.91 -18.10 5.89
CA TYR A 121 5.40 -16.75 6.15
C TYR A 121 5.04 -16.29 7.56
N GLN A 122 5.93 -15.51 8.18
CA GLN A 122 5.64 -14.80 9.42
C GLN A 122 5.04 -13.44 9.06
N VAL A 123 3.73 -13.30 9.25
CA VAL A 123 2.93 -12.17 8.77
C VAL A 123 2.35 -11.40 9.95
N HIS A 124 2.32 -10.08 9.88
CA HIS A 124 1.53 -9.23 10.76
C HIS A 124 0.53 -8.40 9.93
N VAL A 125 -0.68 -8.21 10.46
CA VAL A 125 -1.73 -7.45 9.74
C VAL A 125 -1.52 -5.95 9.91
N VAL A 126 -0.96 -5.54 11.05
CA VAL A 126 -0.85 -4.14 11.45
C VAL A 126 0.51 -3.57 11.04
N VAL A 127 0.63 -3.19 9.76
CA VAL A 127 1.84 -2.47 9.28
C VAL A 127 1.96 -1.13 10.02
N SER A 128 3.12 -0.89 10.61
CA SER A 128 3.39 0.23 11.53
C SER A 128 4.44 1.22 10.95
N PRO A 129 4.67 2.37 11.62
CA PRO A 129 5.80 3.24 11.31
C PRO A 129 7.17 2.54 11.30
N VAL A 130 7.39 1.49 12.10
CA VAL A 130 8.67 0.75 12.12
C VAL A 130 8.92 0.04 10.79
N ASP A 131 7.87 -0.46 10.14
CA ASP A 131 7.97 -1.10 8.83
C ASP A 131 8.26 -0.08 7.72
N CYS A 132 7.68 1.11 7.84
CA CYS A 132 7.92 2.21 6.92
C CYS A 132 9.35 2.74 7.00
N ALA A 133 9.98 2.69 8.19
CA ALA A 133 11.27 3.30 8.48
C ALA A 133 12.44 2.69 7.69
N GLY A 134 12.30 1.48 7.15
CA GLY A 134 13.33 0.87 6.30
C GLY A 134 13.59 1.68 5.02
N CYS A 135 12.55 2.29 4.46
CA CYS A 135 12.62 3.11 3.24
C CYS A 135 12.39 4.61 3.51
N HIS A 136 11.62 4.94 4.54
CA HIS A 136 11.16 6.29 4.87
C HIS A 136 11.58 6.75 6.29
N PRO A 137 12.86 6.61 6.70
CA PRO A 137 13.28 6.93 8.06
C PRO A 137 13.06 8.40 8.42
N ALA A 138 13.24 9.34 7.48
CA ALA A 138 13.05 10.76 7.76
C ALA A 138 11.58 11.11 8.04
N GLU A 139 10.65 10.55 7.28
CA GLU A 139 9.22 10.75 7.49
C GLU A 139 8.74 10.14 8.81
N VAL A 140 9.25 8.95 9.14
CA VAL A 140 8.93 8.28 10.42
C VAL A 140 9.46 9.08 11.61
N GLU A 141 10.70 9.57 11.55
CA GLU A 141 11.28 10.41 12.60
C GLU A 141 10.48 11.71 12.80
N GLN A 142 10.18 12.40 11.70
CA GLN A 142 9.40 13.64 11.74
C GLN A 142 7.99 13.41 12.30
N TYR A 143 7.32 12.34 11.90
CA TYR A 143 5.99 12.01 12.38
C TYR A 143 6.01 11.57 13.85
N GLY A 144 7.06 10.87 14.29
CA GLY A 144 7.26 10.49 15.69
C GLY A 144 7.40 11.69 16.64
N HIS A 145 7.88 12.84 16.15
CA HIS A 145 7.90 14.10 16.91
C HIS A 145 6.60 14.92 16.81
N ASN A 146 5.68 14.54 15.93
CA ASN A 146 4.45 15.29 15.69
C ASN A 146 3.38 14.98 16.74
N ILE A 147 2.65 15.99 17.23
CA ILE A 147 1.56 15.82 18.20
C ILE A 147 0.50 14.79 17.79
N MET A 148 0.29 14.61 16.48
CA MET A 148 -0.67 13.66 15.92
C MET A 148 -0.31 12.20 16.25
N SER A 149 0.97 11.81 16.21
CA SER A 149 1.36 10.43 16.57
C SER A 149 1.15 10.15 18.06
N HIS A 150 1.13 11.19 18.90
CA HIS A 150 0.84 11.11 20.33
C HIS A 150 -0.65 11.30 20.67
N ALA A 151 -1.55 11.39 19.68
CA ALA A 151 -2.93 11.82 19.89
C ALA A 151 -3.74 10.94 20.85
N TYR A 152 -3.49 9.62 20.89
CA TYR A 152 -4.12 8.72 21.87
C TYR A 152 -3.72 9.10 23.30
N GLY A 153 -2.42 9.20 23.57
CA GLY A 153 -1.92 9.55 24.91
C GLY A 153 -2.32 10.96 25.31
N ASN A 154 -2.30 11.91 24.38
CA ASN A 154 -2.72 13.29 24.63
C ASN A 154 -4.18 13.38 25.11
N LEU A 155 -5.07 12.57 24.53
CA LEU A 155 -6.49 12.49 24.90
C LEU A 155 -6.68 11.64 26.16
N VAL A 156 -6.24 10.38 26.12
CA VAL A 156 -6.60 9.35 27.10
C VAL A 156 -5.79 9.47 28.40
N ASN A 157 -4.61 10.11 28.40
CA ASN A 157 -3.83 10.28 29.63
C ASN A 157 -4.00 11.67 30.28
N ASN A 158 -4.93 12.50 29.78
CA ASN A 158 -5.23 13.82 30.32
C ASN A 158 -6.59 13.81 31.02
N THR A 159 -6.62 13.99 32.34
CA THR A 159 -7.85 13.91 33.15
C THR A 159 -8.89 14.95 32.72
N LEU A 160 -8.49 16.15 32.30
CA LEU A 160 -9.43 17.16 31.81
C LEU A 160 -10.09 16.73 30.50
N TYR A 161 -9.35 16.07 29.62
CA TYR A 161 -9.90 15.60 28.35
C TYR A 161 -10.71 14.31 28.51
N GLN A 162 -10.39 13.49 29.51
CA GLN A 162 -11.25 12.38 29.94
C GLN A 162 -12.60 12.86 30.46
N ASP A 163 -12.65 13.96 31.22
CA ASP A 163 -13.91 14.56 31.66
C ASP A 163 -14.75 15.03 30.46
N LEU A 164 -14.10 15.64 29.45
CA LEU A 164 -14.76 16.02 28.20
C LEU A 164 -15.29 14.78 27.46
N GLU A 165 -14.47 13.76 27.24
CA GLU A 165 -14.87 12.51 26.59
C GLU A 165 -16.06 11.87 27.31
N LYS A 166 -16.02 11.81 28.65
CA LYS A 166 -17.11 11.28 29.46
C LYS A 166 -18.39 12.11 29.34
N SER A 167 -18.28 13.44 29.28
CA SER A 167 -19.45 14.30 29.09
C SER A 167 -20.14 14.10 27.72
N VAL A 168 -19.36 13.75 26.69
CA VAL A 168 -19.86 13.55 25.32
C VAL A 168 -20.38 12.12 25.12
N ASN A 169 -19.62 11.12 25.55
CA ASN A 169 -19.87 9.71 25.25
C ASN A 169 -20.52 8.93 26.41
N GLY A 170 -20.59 9.50 27.61
CA GLY A 170 -21.19 8.87 28.77
C GLY A 170 -22.70 8.78 28.65
N ALA A 171 -23.29 7.67 29.10
CA ALA A 171 -24.75 7.54 29.12
C ALA A 171 -25.31 8.28 30.34
N TYR A 172 -26.31 9.12 30.08
CA TYR A 172 -27.01 9.88 31.11
C TYR A 172 -28.20 9.08 31.63
N ALA A 173 -28.29 8.94 32.96
CA ALA A 173 -29.42 8.33 33.63
C ALA A 173 -29.89 9.21 34.78
N PHE A 174 -31.21 9.23 35.03
CA PHE A 174 -31.77 9.91 36.20
C PHE A 174 -32.13 8.86 37.25
N THR A 175 -31.35 8.80 38.32
CA THR A 175 -31.52 7.84 39.41
C THR A 175 -31.56 8.59 40.74
N GLU A 176 -32.50 8.21 41.60
CA GLU A 176 -32.65 8.78 42.96
C GLU A 176 -32.71 10.33 43.00
N GLY A 177 -33.35 10.94 42.00
CA GLY A 177 -33.48 12.40 41.94
C GLY A 177 -32.23 13.14 41.46
N ARG A 178 -31.21 12.44 40.93
CA ARG A 178 -29.98 13.03 40.41
C ARG A 178 -29.68 12.54 39.00
N LEU A 179 -29.06 13.40 38.20
CA LEU A 179 -28.48 13.03 36.92
C LEU A 179 -27.11 12.38 37.18
N VAL A 180 -26.92 11.17 36.68
CA VAL A 180 -25.68 10.40 36.77
C VAL A 180 -25.18 10.13 35.36
N VAL A 181 -23.86 10.28 35.16
CA VAL A 181 -23.19 9.98 33.90
C VAL A 181 -22.33 8.73 34.09
N SER A 182 -22.62 7.68 33.33
CA SER A 182 -21.79 6.47 33.32
C SER A 182 -20.48 6.71 32.59
N ASP A 183 -19.50 5.84 32.80
CA ASP A 183 -18.34 5.82 31.92
C ASP A 183 -18.78 5.43 30.49
N PRO A 184 -18.16 5.99 29.45
CA PRO A 184 -18.41 5.59 28.07
C PRO A 184 -18.09 4.11 27.85
N ASN A 185 -18.94 3.40 27.12
CA ASN A 185 -18.63 2.04 26.72
C ASN A 185 -17.45 2.03 25.71
N PRO A 186 -16.61 0.99 25.66
CA PRO A 186 -15.44 0.96 24.79
C PRO A 186 -15.76 1.17 23.31
N SER A 187 -16.80 0.52 22.77
CA SER A 187 -17.19 0.64 21.37
C SER A 187 -17.59 2.07 20.99
N THR A 188 -18.30 2.79 21.86
CA THR A 188 -18.64 4.21 21.64
C THR A 188 -17.39 5.08 21.59
N ARG A 189 -16.38 4.80 22.41
CA ARG A 189 -15.10 5.54 22.35
C ARG A 189 -14.37 5.26 21.04
N GLU A 190 -14.31 3.98 20.64
CA GLU A 190 -13.70 3.51 19.39
C GLU A 190 -14.36 4.11 18.14
N ASP A 191 -15.69 4.22 18.13
CA ASP A 191 -16.47 4.76 17.01
C ASP A 191 -16.55 6.30 17.00
N SER A 192 -16.04 6.99 18.03
CA SER A 192 -16.08 8.46 18.13
C SER A 192 -14.69 9.08 18.26
N CYS A 193 -14.22 9.38 19.47
CA CYS A 193 -12.97 10.09 19.71
C CYS A 193 -11.77 9.29 19.19
N LEU A 194 -11.75 7.98 19.46
CA LEU A 194 -10.62 7.11 19.13
C LEU A 194 -10.59 6.70 17.65
N ALA A 195 -11.69 6.90 16.90
CA ALA A 195 -11.67 6.74 15.44
C ALA A 195 -10.64 7.68 14.79
N CYS A 196 -10.47 8.87 15.36
CA CYS A 196 -9.50 9.88 14.91
C CYS A 196 -8.23 9.95 15.74
N HIS A 197 -8.33 9.85 17.07
CA HIS A 197 -7.16 9.94 17.96
C HIS A 197 -6.33 8.66 17.99
N GLY A 198 -6.91 7.52 17.60
CA GLY A 198 -6.27 6.23 17.62
C GLY A 198 -6.75 5.34 18.76
N THR A 199 -6.50 4.04 18.64
CA THR A 199 -6.76 3.01 19.64
C THR A 199 -5.45 2.32 20.04
N VAL A 200 -5.49 1.48 21.08
CA VAL A 200 -4.39 0.55 21.38
C VAL A 200 -4.70 -0.78 20.70
N VAL A 201 -3.84 -1.18 19.77
CA VAL A 201 -4.00 -2.43 19.03
C VAL A 201 -3.25 -3.55 19.73
N GLU A 202 -3.96 -4.62 20.06
CA GLU A 202 -3.39 -5.77 20.79
C GLU A 202 -3.86 -7.08 20.18
N LEU A 203 -2.93 -8.04 20.05
CA LEU A 203 -3.27 -9.43 19.75
C LEU A 203 -3.91 -10.08 20.98
N LYS A 204 -5.15 -10.53 20.84
CA LYS A 204 -5.89 -11.28 21.88
C LYS A 204 -5.73 -12.79 21.76
N GLY A 205 -5.31 -13.25 20.60
CA GLY A 205 -5.03 -14.65 20.32
C GLY A 205 -5.25 -14.96 18.84
N LEU A 206 -5.19 -16.24 18.51
CA LEU A 206 -5.61 -16.73 17.20
C LEU A 206 -7.02 -17.30 17.31
N LYS A 207 -7.80 -17.12 16.24
CA LYS A 207 -9.14 -17.64 16.11
C LYS A 207 -9.25 -18.41 14.82
N GLN A 208 -9.64 -19.66 14.96
CA GLN A 208 -9.94 -20.51 13.83
C GLN A 208 -11.16 -19.97 13.07
N LYS A 209 -11.02 -19.80 11.76
CA LYS A 209 -12.09 -19.38 10.86
C LYS A 209 -12.14 -20.29 9.63
N ASP A 210 -13.34 -20.66 9.23
CA ASP A 210 -13.55 -21.33 7.96
C ASP A 210 -13.49 -20.31 6.82
N THR A 211 -12.63 -20.58 5.84
CA THR A 211 -12.46 -19.76 4.65
C THR A 211 -12.70 -20.61 3.40
N ASP A 212 -12.83 -19.97 2.24
CA ASP A 212 -12.95 -20.68 0.95
C ASP A 212 -11.72 -21.54 0.61
N MET A 213 -10.59 -21.31 1.28
CA MET A 213 -9.34 -22.10 1.15
C MET A 213 -9.14 -23.10 2.29
N GLY A 214 -10.17 -23.33 3.10
CA GLY A 214 -10.13 -24.19 4.28
C GLY A 214 -10.05 -23.42 5.58
N THR A 215 -10.01 -24.17 6.67
CA THR A 215 -9.96 -23.63 8.02
C THR A 215 -8.57 -23.08 8.31
N MET A 216 -8.50 -21.84 8.81
CA MET A 216 -7.26 -21.13 9.09
C MET A 216 -7.30 -20.45 10.45
N ASP A 217 -6.16 -20.38 11.12
CA ASP A 217 -5.99 -19.60 12.35
C ASP A 217 -5.62 -18.17 11.98
N LEU A 218 -6.50 -17.22 12.34
CA LEU A 218 -6.33 -15.80 12.04
C LEU A 218 -6.26 -14.96 13.31
N PRO A 219 -5.51 -13.85 13.33
CA PRO A 219 -5.36 -13.04 14.53
C PRO A 219 -6.69 -12.39 14.94
N GLU A 220 -7.02 -12.49 16.22
CA GLU A 220 -8.07 -11.71 16.86
C GLU A 220 -7.42 -10.50 17.52
N LEU A 221 -7.68 -9.31 16.96
CA LEU A 221 -7.10 -8.04 17.41
C LEU A 221 -8.16 -7.19 18.11
N SER A 222 -7.82 -6.58 19.25
CA SER A 222 -8.62 -5.49 19.83
C SER A 222 -8.14 -4.13 19.33
N GLY A 223 -9.02 -3.13 19.32
CA GLY A 223 -8.69 -1.78 18.84
C GLY A 223 -8.39 -1.73 17.34
N TRP A 224 -8.66 -2.80 16.59
CA TRP A 224 -8.46 -2.90 15.15
C TRP A 224 -9.78 -3.27 14.47
N PRO A 225 -10.12 -2.71 13.30
CA PRO A 225 -9.35 -1.76 12.49
C PRO A 225 -9.36 -0.33 13.04
N ASN A 226 -8.21 0.35 12.96
CA ASN A 226 -8.11 1.76 13.30
C ASN A 226 -7.03 2.46 12.46
N GLN A 227 -7.34 3.68 12.01
CA GLN A 227 -6.42 4.54 11.26
C GLN A 227 -6.30 5.93 11.89
N GLY A 228 -6.64 6.06 13.17
CA GLY A 228 -6.48 7.28 13.93
C GLY A 228 -5.00 7.65 14.02
N VAL A 229 -4.71 8.94 14.01
CA VAL A 229 -3.35 9.46 13.82
C VAL A 229 -2.40 9.07 14.95
N GLY A 230 -2.92 8.79 16.16
CA GLY A 230 -2.15 8.40 17.34
C GLY A 230 -2.33 6.95 17.76
N ARG A 231 -2.71 6.05 16.83
CA ARG A 231 -2.85 4.60 17.11
C ARG A 231 -1.59 4.04 17.77
N VAL A 232 -1.74 3.29 18.85
CA VAL A 232 -0.64 2.55 19.50
C VAL A 232 -0.55 1.16 18.86
N ASN A 233 0.57 0.87 18.21
CA ASN A 233 0.77 -0.35 17.42
C ASN A 233 1.28 -1.53 18.28
N PRO A 234 1.13 -2.78 17.80
CA PRO A 234 1.59 -3.97 18.52
C PRO A 234 3.10 -4.00 18.80
N ASP A 235 3.90 -3.38 17.94
CA ASP A 235 5.35 -3.19 18.11
C ASP A 235 5.73 -2.04 19.07
N GLY A 236 4.74 -1.35 19.63
CA GLY A 236 4.90 -0.21 20.55
C GLY A 236 5.14 1.14 19.87
N SER A 237 5.23 1.19 18.54
CA SER A 237 5.33 2.45 17.81
C SER A 237 4.02 3.23 17.85
N LEU A 238 4.13 4.55 17.69
CA LEU A 238 2.99 5.45 17.77
C LEU A 238 2.61 6.02 16.39
N GLY A 239 1.33 5.98 16.11
CA GLY A 239 0.66 6.58 14.97
C GLY A 239 0.37 5.65 13.80
N SER A 240 -0.37 6.18 12.83
CA SER A 240 -0.80 5.47 11.62
C SER A 240 -0.37 6.21 10.36
N CYS A 241 0.57 5.63 9.61
CA CYS A 241 1.01 6.20 8.33
C CYS A 241 -0.08 6.19 7.24
N ALA A 242 -1.19 5.46 7.45
CA ALA A 242 -2.29 5.38 6.48
C ALA A 242 -3.39 6.44 6.70
N SER A 243 -3.24 7.38 7.64
CA SER A 243 -4.29 8.35 7.96
C SER A 243 -4.54 9.40 6.86
N CYS A 244 -3.52 9.76 6.08
CA CYS A 244 -3.61 10.80 5.04
C CYS A 244 -3.47 10.27 3.61
N HIS A 245 -2.73 9.18 3.43
CA HIS A 245 -2.62 8.46 2.16
C HIS A 245 -2.98 7.00 2.42
N ALA A 246 -4.27 6.73 2.34
CA ALA A 246 -4.84 5.45 2.75
C ALA A 246 -4.22 4.27 1.99
N ARG A 247 -4.13 3.13 2.70
CA ARG A 247 -3.80 1.85 2.11
C ARG A 247 -4.90 1.43 1.12
N HIS A 248 -4.62 0.70 0.04
CA HIS A 248 -3.28 0.21 -0.39
C HIS A 248 -2.69 1.03 -1.55
N GLU A 249 -3.32 2.13 -1.95
CA GLU A 249 -2.81 3.01 -3.01
C GLU A 249 -1.65 3.91 -2.51
N PHE A 250 -1.68 4.32 -1.23
CA PHE A 250 -0.68 5.19 -0.61
C PHE A 250 -0.37 6.44 -1.45
N SER A 251 -1.42 7.05 -1.99
CA SER A 251 -1.32 8.13 -2.97
C SER A 251 -0.94 9.46 -2.35
N LEU A 252 0.17 10.04 -2.80
CA LEU A 252 0.54 11.42 -2.46
C LEU A 252 -0.49 12.43 -2.99
N GLY A 253 -1.18 12.10 -4.08
CA GLY A 253 -2.27 12.90 -4.62
C GLY A 253 -3.47 12.94 -3.67
N MET A 254 -3.78 11.82 -3.00
CA MET A 254 -4.78 11.75 -1.93
C MET A 254 -4.37 12.59 -0.73
N ALA A 255 -3.13 12.42 -0.24
CA ALA A 255 -2.60 13.16 0.92
C ALA A 255 -2.62 14.69 0.76
N ARG A 256 -2.62 15.20 -0.47
CA ARG A 256 -2.63 16.63 -0.78
C ARG A 256 -4.03 17.21 -1.05
N LYS A 257 -5.07 16.38 -1.01
CA LYS A 257 -6.46 16.84 -1.18
C LYS A 257 -7.06 17.18 0.18
N PRO A 258 -7.84 18.26 0.30
CA PRO A 258 -8.44 18.67 1.57
C PRO A 258 -9.37 17.60 2.18
N TYR A 259 -9.99 16.77 1.34
CA TYR A 259 -10.91 15.72 1.77
C TYR A 259 -10.27 14.66 2.68
N THR A 260 -8.96 14.41 2.55
CA THR A 260 -8.30 13.45 3.45
C THR A 260 -8.18 14.02 4.86
N CYS A 261 -8.05 15.34 4.99
CA CYS A 261 -7.95 16.01 6.28
C CYS A 261 -9.32 16.09 6.95
N SER A 262 -10.41 16.16 6.17
CA SER A 262 -11.78 16.26 6.69
C SER A 262 -12.34 14.95 7.26
N GLN A 263 -11.53 13.89 7.34
CA GLN A 263 -11.96 12.68 8.03
C GLN A 263 -12.11 12.93 9.56
N CYS A 264 -11.42 13.91 10.14
CA CYS A 264 -11.26 14.05 11.61
C CYS A 264 -11.44 15.47 12.20
#